data_AF-A0A7X5N333-F1
#
_entry.id   AF-A0A7X5N333-F1
#
_cell.length_a   1.000
_cell.length_b   1.000
_cell.length_c   1.000
_cell.angle_alpha   90.00
_cell.angle_beta   90.00
_cell.angle_gamma   90.00
#
_symmetry.space_group_name_H-M   'P 1'
#
loop_
_entity.id
_entity.type
_entity.pdbx_description
1 polymer ?
#
loop_
_entity_poly.entity_id
_entity_poly.type
_entity_poly.pdbx_seq_one_letter_code
_entity_poly.pdbx_strand_id
1 'polypeptide(L)'
;NGEIYNFAQLRAALSALGHRFRGHSDTEVLLAAVVEWGLDDTLTRCNGMFALALWDERDNCLYLARDRVGKKPLYYGWAGDTLVFGSELKALWQHPEFDNGVDRNALTLLLRLGYIPA
;
A
#
# COMPACT_ATOMS: atom_id res chain seq x y z
N ASN A 1 4.06 -2.72 4.80
CA ASN A 1 3.48 -3.76 5.69
C ASN A 1 3.13 -4.94 4.83
N GLY A 2 3.77 -6.09 4.99
CA GLY A 2 3.55 -7.19 4.07
C GLY A 2 4.75 -8.09 3.91
N GLU A 3 4.63 -8.98 2.94
CA GLU A 3 5.70 -9.82 2.44
C GLU A 3 5.50 -10.07 0.94
N ILE A 4 6.57 -9.92 0.16
CA ILE A 4 6.61 -10.28 -1.26
C ILE A 4 7.19 -11.69 -1.38
N TYR A 5 6.33 -12.68 -1.61
CA TYR A 5 6.73 -14.08 -1.65
C TYR A 5 7.71 -14.40 -2.77
N ASN A 6 7.58 -13.72 -3.91
CA ASN A 6 8.48 -13.89 -5.05
C ASN A 6 9.69 -12.92 -5.04
N PHE A 7 10.05 -12.33 -3.89
CA PHE A 7 11.16 -11.36 -3.81
C PHE A 7 12.48 -11.92 -4.33
N ALA A 8 12.76 -13.21 -4.13
CA ALA A 8 13.99 -13.84 -4.61
C ALA A 8 14.08 -13.85 -6.15
N GLN A 9 12.95 -14.08 -6.84
CA GLN A 9 12.88 -14.04 -8.30
C GLN A 9 13.05 -12.61 -8.82
N LEU A 10 12.36 -11.64 -8.19
CA LEU A 10 12.49 -10.22 -8.54
C LEU A 10 13.91 -9.73 -8.34
N ARG A 11 14.54 -10.09 -7.22
CA ARG A 11 15.94 -9.75 -6.91
C ARG A 11 16.90 -10.31 -7.95
N ALA A 12 16.71 -11.55 -8.40
CA ALA A 12 17.56 -12.15 -9.42
C ALA A 12 17.43 -11.41 -10.76
N ALA A 13 16.21 -11.07 -11.18
CA ALA A 13 15.95 -10.28 -12.38
C ALA A 13 16.60 -8.89 -12.31
N LEU A 14 16.42 -8.18 -11.19
CA LEU A 14 17.02 -6.86 -10.98
C LEU A 14 18.55 -6.91 -10.90
N SER A 15 19.11 -7.96 -10.28
CA SER A 15 20.58 -8.13 -10.23
C SER A 15 21.17 -8.33 -11.63
N ALA A 16 20.45 -9.02 -12.53
CA ALA A 16 20.85 -9.16 -13.93
C ALA A 16 20.80 -7.83 -14.71
N LEU A 17 19.97 -6.88 -14.25
CA LEU A 17 19.88 -5.50 -14.76
C LEU A 17 20.90 -4.55 -14.11
N GLY A 18 21.77 -5.06 -13.22
CA GLY A 18 22.85 -4.30 -12.60
C GLY A 18 22.54 -3.72 -11.22
N HIS A 19 21.36 -3.97 -10.66
CA HIS A 19 21.03 -3.55 -9.30
C HIS A 19 21.88 -4.30 -8.27
N ARG A 20 22.29 -3.57 -7.22
CA ARG A 20 23.05 -4.14 -6.09
C ARG A 20 22.25 -3.95 -4.81
N PHE A 21 22.09 -5.02 -4.06
CA PHE A 21 21.31 -5.04 -2.84
C PHE A 21 22.23 -5.10 -1.62
N ARG A 22 21.95 -4.27 -0.62
CA ARG A 22 22.71 -4.23 0.64
C ARG A 22 22.17 -5.23 1.64
N GLY A 23 20.86 -5.42 1.67
CA GLY A 23 20.18 -6.28 2.64
C GLY A 23 19.47 -7.46 2.00
N HIS A 24 18.59 -8.06 2.80
CA HIS A 24 17.68 -9.14 2.40
C HIS A 24 16.21 -8.74 2.54
N SER A 25 15.93 -7.46 2.77
CA SER A 25 14.55 -6.97 2.89
C SER A 25 13.87 -7.00 1.53
N ASP A 26 12.67 -7.56 1.50
CA ASP A 26 11.74 -7.49 0.38
C ASP A 26 11.40 -6.06 -0.03
N THR A 27 11.41 -5.11 0.91
CA THR A 27 11.16 -3.69 0.68
C THR A 27 12.25 -3.04 -0.17
N GLU A 28 13.52 -3.44 0.00
CA GLU A 28 14.62 -2.96 -0.86
C GLU A 28 14.45 -3.45 -2.31
N VAL A 29 14.04 -4.72 -2.46
CA VAL A 29 13.75 -5.32 -3.77
C VAL A 29 12.56 -4.62 -4.44
N LEU A 30 11.52 -4.30 -3.67
CA LEU A 30 10.34 -3.59 -4.16
C LEU A 30 10.69 -2.19 -4.66
N LEU A 31 11.47 -1.43 -3.89
CA LEU A 31 11.88 -0.09 -4.30
C LEU A 31 12.73 -0.12 -5.57
N ALA A 32 13.69 -1.07 -5.66
CA ALA A 32 14.49 -1.25 -6.86
C ALA A 32 13.63 -1.62 -8.08
N ALA A 33 12.62 -2.47 -7.90
CA ALA A 33 11.66 -2.80 -8.95
C ALA A 33 10.88 -1.58 -9.43
N VAL A 34 10.38 -0.75 -8.51
CA VAL A 34 9.67 0.50 -8.85
C VAL A 34 10.57 1.45 -9.64
N VAL A 35 11.84 1.58 -9.26
CA VAL A 35 12.80 2.43 -9.98
C VAL A 35 13.11 1.89 -11.38
N GLU A 36 13.21 0.57 -11.54
CA GLU A 36 13.56 -0.07 -12.82
C GLU A 36 12.37 -0.15 -13.79
N TRP A 37 11.20 -0.55 -13.31
CA TRP A 37 10.04 -0.88 -14.15
C TRP A 37 8.86 0.07 -13.97
N GLY A 38 8.89 0.98 -13.00
CA GLY A 38 7.73 1.78 -12.61
C GLY A 38 6.79 1.04 -11.65
N LEU A 39 5.87 1.79 -11.03
CA LEU A 39 4.98 1.26 -10.00
C LEU A 39 4.02 0.18 -10.52
N ASP A 40 3.28 0.47 -11.61
CA ASP A 40 2.22 -0.42 -12.11
C ASP A 40 2.77 -1.78 -12.56
N ASP A 41 3.87 -1.77 -13.30
CA ASP A 41 4.56 -2.98 -13.73
C ASP A 41 5.13 -3.76 -12.53
N THR A 42 5.65 -3.05 -11.53
CA THR A 42 6.12 -3.67 -10.29
C THR A 42 4.98 -4.36 -9.56
N LEU A 43 3.84 -3.69 -9.39
CA LEU A 43 2.65 -4.25 -8.72
C LEU A 43 2.14 -5.49 -9.45
N THR A 44 2.18 -5.50 -10.79
CA THR A 44 1.77 -6.64 -11.62
C THR A 44 2.70 -7.85 -11.44
N ARG A 45 4.00 -7.61 -11.23
CA ARG A 45 5.01 -8.67 -11.01
C ARG A 45 5.03 -9.18 -9.57
N CYS A 46 4.54 -8.42 -8.60
CA CYS A 46 4.58 -8.79 -7.20
C CYS A 46 3.55 -9.87 -6.87
N ASN A 47 4.02 -10.96 -6.24
CA ASN A 47 3.17 -11.96 -5.61
C ASN A 47 3.40 -11.92 -4.10
N GLY A 48 2.36 -11.59 -3.34
CA GLY A 48 2.49 -11.40 -1.91
C GLY A 48 1.23 -10.87 -1.26
N MET A 49 1.34 -10.60 0.03
CA MET A 49 0.35 -9.83 0.78
C MET A 49 1.03 -8.54 1.23
N PHE A 50 0.56 -7.39 0.77
CA PHE A 50 1.22 -6.14 1.08
C PHE A 50 0.28 -4.95 1.03
N ALA A 51 0.64 -3.95 1.81
CA ALA A 51 0.17 -2.58 1.72
C ALA A 51 1.41 -1.68 1.76
N LEU A 52 1.51 -0.77 0.81
CA LEU A 52 2.63 0.16 0.66
C LEU A 52 2.15 1.59 0.46
N ALA A 53 3.02 2.51 0.84
CA ALA A 53 2.95 3.92 0.50
C ALA A 53 4.26 4.29 -0.17
N LEU A 54 4.20 4.84 -1.37
CA LEU A 54 5.35 5.30 -2.14
C LEU A 54 5.17 6.79 -2.41
N TRP A 55 6.14 7.58 -1.99
CA TRP A 55 6.21 9.00 -2.32
C TRP A 55 7.17 9.20 -3.49
N ASP A 56 6.66 9.76 -4.59
CA ASP A 56 7.48 10.22 -5.70
C ASP A 56 7.72 11.72 -5.56
N GLU A 57 8.96 12.10 -5.24
CA GLU A 57 9.38 13.50 -5.07
C GLU A 57 9.42 14.28 -6.39
N ARG A 58 9.58 13.59 -7.53
CA ARG A 58 9.67 14.27 -8.84
C ARG A 58 8.30 14.79 -9.24
N ASP A 59 7.29 13.96 -9.02
CA ASP A 59 5.91 14.26 -9.40
C ASP A 59 5.06 14.80 -8.23
N ASN A 60 5.63 14.89 -7.03
CA ASN A 60 4.93 15.21 -5.77
C ASN A 60 3.67 14.35 -5.59
N CYS A 61 3.80 13.04 -5.82
CA CYS A 61 2.69 12.11 -5.84
C CYS A 61 2.83 11.03 -4.76
N LEU A 62 1.76 10.82 -3.98
CA LEU A 62 1.65 9.71 -3.04
C LEU A 62 0.85 8.59 -3.67
N TYR A 63 1.49 7.43 -3.82
CA TYR A 63 0.84 6.19 -4.22
C TYR A 63 0.55 5.33 -3.00
N LEU A 64 -0.72 4.97 -2.82
CA LEU A 64 -1.17 3.99 -1.82
C LEU A 64 -1.64 2.73 -2.55
N ALA A 65 -0.99 1.61 -2.32
CA ALA A 65 -1.29 0.36 -3.01
C ALA A 65 -1.41 -0.83 -2.06
N ARG A 66 -2.25 -1.80 -2.45
CA ARG A 66 -2.47 -3.07 -1.74
C ARG A 66 -2.28 -4.25 -2.69
N ASP A 67 -2.07 -5.43 -2.12
CA ASP A 67 -2.17 -6.68 -2.85
C ASP A 67 -3.58 -6.89 -3.43
N ARG A 68 -3.68 -7.77 -4.44
CA ARG A 68 -4.90 -7.98 -5.24
C ARG A 68 -6.13 -8.38 -4.42
N VAL A 69 -5.93 -9.07 -3.30
CA VAL A 69 -7.02 -9.52 -2.41
C VAL A 69 -7.27 -8.50 -1.29
N GLY A 70 -6.35 -7.56 -1.09
CA GLY A 70 -6.37 -6.63 0.04
C GLY A 70 -6.13 -7.36 1.36
N LYS A 71 -5.24 -8.35 1.42
CA LYS A 71 -4.98 -9.09 2.67
C LYS A 71 -4.38 -8.18 3.76
N LYS A 72 -3.56 -7.20 3.38
CA LYS A 72 -3.07 -6.19 4.34
C LYS A 72 -3.99 -4.97 4.37
N PRO A 73 -4.42 -4.52 5.57
CA PRO A 73 -5.25 -3.34 5.70
C PRO A 73 -4.46 -2.07 5.37
N LEU A 74 -5.12 -1.15 4.66
CA LEU A 74 -4.65 0.20 4.38
C LEU A 74 -5.88 1.11 4.38
N TYR A 75 -6.02 1.89 5.44
CA TYR A 75 -7.05 2.90 5.59
C TYR A 75 -6.50 4.24 5.16
N TYR A 76 -7.31 5.06 4.50
CA TYR A 76 -7.00 6.44 4.19
C TYR A 76 -8.25 7.29 4.31
N GLY A 77 -8.06 8.59 4.49
CA GLY A 77 -9.15 9.56 4.57
C GLY A 77 -8.59 10.98 4.68
N TRP A 78 -9.48 11.94 4.85
CA TRP A 78 -9.13 13.35 4.97
C TRP A 78 -9.41 13.85 6.40
N ALA A 79 -8.46 14.62 6.92
CA ALA A 79 -8.61 15.38 8.15
C ALA A 79 -8.37 16.85 7.81
N GLY A 80 -9.46 17.59 7.57
CA GLY A 80 -9.39 18.88 6.88
C GLY A 80 -8.76 18.72 5.49
N ASP A 81 -7.72 19.51 5.22
CA ASP A 81 -6.94 19.46 3.97
C ASP A 81 -5.77 18.44 4.01
N THR A 82 -5.67 17.66 5.09
CA THR A 82 -4.59 16.68 5.28
C THR A 82 -5.05 15.28 4.92
N LEU A 83 -4.35 14.62 3.99
CA LEU A 83 -4.53 13.20 3.73
C LEU A 83 -3.88 12.40 4.86
N VAL A 84 -4.64 11.55 5.52
CA VAL A 84 -4.16 10.61 6.55
C VAL A 84 -4.31 9.17 6.06
N PHE A 85 -3.34 8.32 6.36
CA PHE A 85 -3.39 6.91 6.03
C PHE A 85 -2.67 6.04 7.08
N GLY A 86 -3.04 4.77 7.16
CA GLY A 86 -2.48 3.86 8.16
C GLY A 86 -2.93 2.42 8.00
N SER A 87 -2.23 1.49 8.66
CA SER A 87 -2.62 0.07 8.65
C SER A 87 -3.83 -0.23 9.56
N GLU A 88 -4.21 0.69 10.43
CA GLU A 88 -5.33 0.52 11.36
C GLU A 88 -6.14 1.82 11.45
N LEU A 89 -7.46 1.72 11.48
CA LEU A 89 -8.35 2.89 11.52
C LEU A 89 -8.14 3.76 12.78
N LYS A 90 -7.81 3.14 13.92
CA LYS A 90 -7.52 3.84 15.18
C LYS A 90 -6.33 4.81 15.09
N ALA A 91 -5.41 4.60 14.14
CA ALA A 91 -4.30 5.52 13.91
C ALA A 91 -4.78 6.85 13.31
N LEU A 92 -5.77 6.80 12.41
CA LEU A 92 -6.35 8.00 11.80
C LEU A 92 -7.14 8.82 12.82
N TRP A 93 -7.83 8.15 13.75
CA TRP A 93 -8.56 8.80 14.85
C TRP A 93 -7.69 9.66 15.79
N GLN A 94 -6.37 9.48 15.76
CA GLN A 94 -5.46 10.30 16.57
C GLN A 94 -5.25 11.70 15.97
N HIS A 95 -5.60 11.91 14.70
CA HIS A 95 -5.51 13.23 14.09
C HIS A 95 -6.67 14.11 14.57
N PRO A 96 -6.42 15.31 15.15
CA PRO A 96 -7.47 16.13 15.77
C PRO A 96 -8.63 16.51 14.84
N GLU A 97 -8.35 16.66 13.56
CA GLU A 97 -9.33 17.06 12.53
C GLU A 97 -9.96 15.87 11.78
N PHE A 98 -9.66 14.63 12.17
CA PHE A 98 -10.25 13.47 11.51
C PHE A 98 -11.68 13.25 12.02
N ASP A 99 -12.66 13.36 11.10
CA ASP A 99 -14.05 13.02 11.41
C ASP A 99 -14.20 11.50 11.54
N ASN A 100 -14.50 11.04 12.75
CA ASN A 100 -14.72 9.63 13.08
C ASN A 100 -16.21 9.26 13.20
N GLY A 101 -17.10 10.09 12.65
CA GLY A 101 -18.53 9.82 12.57
C GLY A 101 -18.84 8.50 11.85
N VAL A 102 -19.81 7.74 12.38
CA VAL A 102 -20.26 6.50 11.75
C VAL A 102 -21.22 6.82 10.61
N ASP A 103 -20.85 6.48 9.38
CA ASP A 103 -21.75 6.53 8.23
C ASP A 103 -22.81 5.41 8.34
N ARG A 104 -24.07 5.82 8.52
CA ARG A 104 -25.22 4.91 8.62
C ARG A 104 -25.50 4.14 7.32
N ASN A 105 -25.15 4.69 6.16
CA ASN A 105 -25.28 4.00 4.89
C ASN A 105 -24.26 2.87 4.79
N ALA A 106 -22.99 3.15 5.13
CA ALA A 106 -21.93 2.14 5.19
C ALA A 106 -22.26 1.03 6.22
N LEU A 107 -22.78 1.41 7.39
CA LEU A 107 -23.23 0.46 8.40
C LEU A 107 -24.37 -0.44 7.87
N THR A 108 -25.33 0.14 7.14
CA THR A 108 -26.43 -0.59 6.53
C THR A 108 -25.93 -1.60 5.49
N LEU A 109 -24.96 -1.20 4.64
CA LEU A 109 -24.33 -2.09 3.68
C LEU A 109 -23.62 -3.26 4.37
N LEU A 110 -22.84 -2.97 5.41
CA LEU A 110 -22.14 -3.99 6.19
C LEU A 110 -23.11 -5.00 6.80
N LEU A 111 -24.20 -4.53 7.44
CA LEU A 111 -25.19 -5.41 8.06
C LEU A 111 -25.98 -6.24 7.04
N ARG A 112 -26.22 -5.70 5.83
CA ARG A 112 -26.98 -6.38 4.78
C ARG A 112 -26.14 -7.36 3.96
N LEU A 113 -24.89 -7.02 3.68
CA LEU A 113 -24.04 -7.74 2.71
C LEU A 113 -22.87 -8.48 3.37
N GLY A 114 -22.53 -8.15 4.62
CA GLY A 114 -21.34 -8.66 5.31
C GLY A 114 -20.04 -7.94 4.93
N TYR A 115 -20.08 -6.95 4.04
CA TYR A 115 -18.95 -6.11 3.64
C TYR A 115 -19.44 -4.76 3.06
N ILE A 116 -18.53 -3.80 2.88
CA ILE A 116 -18.79 -2.52 2.20
C ILE A 116 -18.23 -2.62 0.78
N PRO A 117 -19.07 -2.61 -0.28
CA PRO A 117 -18.60 -2.61 -1.66
C PRO A 117 -17.79 -1.35 -2.00
N ALA A 118 -16.82 -1.50 -2.92
CA ALA A 118 -16.03 -0.40 -3.49
C ALA A 118 -16.75 0.26 -4.68
#